data_AF-A0A496PRF5-F1
#
_entry.id   AF-A0A496PRF5-F1
#
_cell.length_a   1.000
_cell.length_b   1.000
_cell.length_c   1.000
_cell.angle_alpha   90.00
_cell.angle_beta   90.00
_cell.angle_gamma   90.00
#
_symmetry.space_group_name_H-M   'P 1'
#
loop_
_entity.id
_entity.type
_entity.pdbx_description
1 polymer ?
#
loop_
_entity_poly.entity_id
_entity_poly.type
_entity_poly.pdbx_seq_one_letter_code
_entity_poly.pdbx_strand_id
1 'polypeptide(L)'
;MLTRKWVEMTEQIEKKGMSKGCLIGLIVAGVLLLLVIIGGVTCWMNKDALARYGAVTMVQGVRTMIAANPAEGVDTVSVFAATDAFVEKLKNDEEVKAENIGMFMQALQPIVTDELVDANETQQFVESMVDMYPDLAELVAEPEIIDSIFIPEDSTVAE
;
A
#
# COMPACT_ATOMS: atom_id res chain seq x y z
N MET A 1 24.63 75.92 21.75
CA MET A 1 23.21 75.55 22.01
C MET A 1 22.62 74.74 20.84
N LEU A 2 23.38 73.84 20.21
CA LEU A 2 22.97 73.09 18.99
C LEU A 2 23.23 71.58 19.06
N THR A 3 23.85 71.09 20.13
CA THR A 3 24.22 69.66 20.29
C THR A 3 23.16 68.83 21.01
N ARG A 4 22.14 69.43 21.64
CA ARG A 4 21.04 68.68 22.27
C ARG A 4 19.97 68.20 21.30
N LYS A 5 19.88 68.75 20.10
CA LYS A 5 18.79 68.44 19.15
C LYS A 5 18.99 67.13 18.38
N TRP A 6 20.19 66.54 18.42
CA TRP A 6 20.51 65.32 17.70
C TRP A 6 20.28 64.03 18.51
N VAL A 7 20.12 64.12 19.84
CA VAL A 7 19.90 62.95 20.69
C VAL A 7 18.43 62.49 20.65
N GLU A 8 17.49 63.37 20.34
CA GLU A 8 16.05 63.05 20.32
C GLU A 8 15.57 62.41 19.00
N MET A 9 16.36 62.43 17.92
CA MET A 9 15.94 61.84 16.62
C MET A 9 16.26 60.34 16.48
N THR A 10 17.02 59.75 17.39
CA THR A 10 17.36 58.31 17.35
C THR A 10 16.42 57.41 18.16
N GLU A 11 15.44 57.96 18.85
CA GLU A 11 14.52 57.22 19.73
C GLU A 11 13.10 57.05 19.17
N GLN A 12 12.94 57.07 17.84
CA GLN A 12 11.68 56.66 17.20
C GLN A 12 11.93 55.85 15.93
N ILE A 13 12.79 54.83 16.02
CA ILE A 13 12.50 53.63 15.22
C ILE A 13 11.29 53.02 15.91
N GLU A 14 10.10 53.48 15.51
CA GLU A 14 8.83 52.85 15.83
C GLU A 14 9.04 51.34 15.74
N LYS A 15 8.97 50.66 16.89
CA LYS A 15 8.74 49.22 16.92
C LYS A 15 7.35 49.02 16.32
N LYS A 16 7.28 49.05 15.00
CA LYS A 16 6.08 48.86 14.20
C LYS A 16 5.54 47.51 14.64
N GLY A 17 4.53 47.53 15.49
CA GLY A 17 4.00 46.34 16.11
C GLY A 17 3.59 45.38 15.01
N MET A 18 4.34 44.31 14.84
CA MET A 18 3.99 43.27 13.88
C MET A 18 2.60 42.78 14.27
N SER A 19 1.63 42.94 13.37
CA SER A 19 0.25 42.51 13.60
C SER A 19 0.25 41.09 14.15
N LYS A 20 -0.48 40.86 15.25
CA LYS A 20 -0.53 39.56 15.95
C LYS A 20 -0.85 38.40 14.99
N GLY A 21 -1.58 38.67 13.90
CA GLY A 21 -1.89 37.69 12.85
C GLY A 21 -0.67 37.24 12.03
N CYS A 22 0.27 38.14 11.73
CA CYS A 22 1.50 37.78 11.00
C CYS A 22 2.44 36.94 11.88
N LEU A 23 2.52 37.26 13.17
CA LEU A 23 3.31 36.50 14.13
C LEU A 23 2.74 35.08 14.33
N ILE A 24 1.41 34.94 14.44
CA ILE A 24 0.75 33.62 14.52
C ILE A 24 0.96 32.84 13.22
N GLY A 25 0.83 33.48 12.06
CA GLY A 25 1.03 32.82 10.76
C GLY A 25 2.43 32.21 10.60
N LEU A 26 3.47 32.93 11.04
CA LEU A 26 4.85 32.42 11.03
C LEU A 26 5.04 31.22 11.97
N ILE A 27 4.40 31.23 13.14
CA ILE A 27 4.44 30.09 14.07
C ILE A 27 3.76 28.87 13.45
N VAL A 28 2.57 29.02 12.89
CA VAL A 28 1.84 27.92 12.26
C VAL A 28 2.60 27.36 11.06
N ALA A 29 3.15 28.24 10.21
CA ALA A 29 3.98 27.82 9.08
C ALA A 29 5.25 27.09 9.53
N GLY A 30 5.91 27.58 10.59
CA GLY A 30 7.09 26.94 11.18
C GLY A 30 6.78 25.55 11.75
N VAL A 31 5.65 25.39 12.45
CA VAL A 31 5.20 24.10 12.98
C VAL A 31 4.84 23.13 11.85
N LEU A 32 4.12 23.59 10.82
CA LEU A 32 3.82 22.77 9.64
C LEU A 32 5.10 22.28 8.94
N LEU A 33 6.07 23.17 8.74
CA LEU A 33 7.36 22.80 8.15
C LEU A 33 8.09 21.74 9.00
N LEU A 34 8.08 21.90 10.32
CA LEU A 34 8.67 20.94 11.25
C LEU A 34 8.00 19.56 11.13
N LEU A 35 6.67 19.51 11.05
CA LEU A 35 5.92 18.25 10.88
C LEU A 35 6.26 17.55 9.55
N VAL A 36 6.42 18.29 8.46
CA VAL A 36 6.84 17.71 7.16
C VAL A 36 8.23 17.11 7.25
N ILE A 37 9.18 17.79 7.91
CA ILE A 37 10.55 17.30 8.08
C ILE A 37 10.56 16.03 8.94
N ILE A 38 9.88 16.04 10.08
CA ILE A 38 9.79 14.87 10.97
C ILE A 38 9.11 13.71 10.25
N GLY A 39 8.03 13.96 9.52
CA GLY A 39 7.34 12.96 8.69
C GLY A 39 8.27 12.38 7.64
N GLY A 40 9.01 13.22 6.91
CA GLY A 40 9.97 12.78 5.90
C GLY A 40 11.10 11.92 6.47
N VAL A 41 11.71 12.34 7.58
CA VAL A 41 12.79 11.57 8.24
C VAL A 41 12.25 10.24 8.77
N THR A 42 11.09 10.24 9.43
CA THR A 42 10.48 9.02 9.97
C THR A 42 10.12 8.04 8.85
N CYS A 43 9.60 8.55 7.73
CA CYS A 43 9.28 7.75 6.55
C CYS A 43 10.54 7.15 5.93
N TRP A 44 11.65 7.90 5.89
CA TRP A 44 12.92 7.39 5.36
C TRP A 44 13.56 6.33 6.26
N MET A 45 13.52 6.53 7.59
CA MET A 45 14.05 5.55 8.56
C MET A 45 13.23 4.27 8.63
N ASN A 46 11.90 4.37 8.48
CA ASN A 46 10.99 3.22 8.61
C ASN A 46 10.38 2.77 7.28
N LYS A 47 11.02 3.10 6.15
CA LYS A 47 10.47 2.83 4.81
C LYS A 47 10.07 1.36 4.61
N ASP A 48 10.87 0.43 5.12
CA ASP A 48 10.64 -1.01 4.93
C ASP A 48 9.49 -1.50 5.83
N ALA A 49 9.37 -0.97 7.06
CA ALA A 49 8.26 -1.27 7.94
C ALA A 49 6.94 -0.66 7.42
N LEU A 50 6.99 0.56 6.88
CA LEU A 50 5.84 1.23 6.29
C LEU A 50 5.37 0.52 5.02
N ALA A 51 6.29 0.08 4.17
CA ALA A 51 5.99 -0.73 3.00
C ALA A 51 5.31 -2.05 3.41
N ARG A 52 5.86 -2.77 4.41
CA ARG A 52 5.26 -4.01 4.93
C ARG A 52 3.84 -3.77 5.43
N TYR A 53 3.63 -2.74 6.23
CA TYR A 53 2.30 -2.38 6.72
C TYR A 53 1.32 -2.05 5.59
N GLY A 54 1.78 -1.29 4.59
CA GLY A 54 1.00 -0.95 3.40
C GLY A 54 0.58 -2.20 2.62
N ALA A 55 1.51 -3.11 2.35
CA ALA A 55 1.22 -4.35 1.64
C ALA A 55 0.30 -5.28 2.44
N VAL A 56 0.48 -5.45 3.75
CA VAL A 56 -0.46 -6.21 4.60
C VAL A 56 -1.87 -5.63 4.52
N THR A 57 -1.99 -4.31 4.63
CA THR A 57 -3.29 -3.61 4.56
C THR A 57 -3.96 -3.85 3.21
N MET A 58 -3.19 -3.75 2.12
CA MET A 58 -3.71 -3.91 0.77
C MET A 58 -4.16 -5.33 0.49
N VAL A 59 -3.35 -6.32 0.88
CA VAL A 59 -3.66 -7.76 0.79
C VAL A 59 -4.93 -8.11 1.57
N GLN A 60 -5.07 -7.58 2.80
CA GLN A 60 -6.30 -7.76 3.58
C GLN A 60 -7.51 -7.04 2.95
N GLY A 61 -7.29 -5.90 2.29
CA GLY A 61 -8.30 -5.20 1.50
C GLY A 61 -8.82 -6.09 0.37
N VAL A 62 -7.94 -6.62 -0.48
CA VAL A 62 -8.30 -7.52 -1.59
C VAL A 62 -9.00 -8.77 -1.08
N ARG A 63 -8.49 -9.40 -0.01
CA ARG A 63 -9.17 -10.54 0.65
C ARG A 63 -10.60 -10.19 1.05
N THR A 64 -10.82 -9.00 1.62
CA THR A 64 -12.15 -8.54 2.03
C THR A 64 -13.08 -8.33 0.83
N MET A 65 -12.56 -7.84 -0.30
CA MET A 65 -13.32 -7.69 -1.55
C MET A 65 -13.74 -9.05 -2.11
N ILE A 66 -12.81 -10.01 -2.18
CA ILE A 66 -13.09 -11.40 -2.60
C ILE A 66 -14.11 -12.07 -1.66
N ALA A 67 -13.99 -11.84 -0.35
CA ALA A 67 -14.92 -12.38 0.64
C ALA A 67 -16.34 -11.82 0.48
N ALA A 68 -16.46 -10.54 0.12
CA ALA A 68 -17.75 -9.89 -0.07
C ALA A 68 -18.45 -10.34 -1.36
N ASN A 69 -17.68 -10.54 -2.44
CA ASN A 69 -18.20 -10.95 -3.75
C ASN A 69 -17.28 -12.03 -4.36
N PRO A 70 -17.42 -13.29 -3.94
CA PRO A 70 -16.58 -14.36 -4.46
C PRO A 70 -16.92 -14.63 -5.93
N ALA A 71 -15.92 -14.52 -6.81
CA ALA A 71 -16.08 -14.86 -8.22
C ALA A 71 -16.34 -16.37 -8.42
N GLU A 72 -17.09 -16.70 -9.46
CA GLU A 72 -17.39 -18.09 -9.79
C GLU A 72 -16.11 -18.87 -10.16
N GLY A 73 -15.96 -20.08 -9.62
CA GLY A 73 -14.78 -20.92 -9.86
C GLY A 73 -13.54 -20.59 -9.03
N VAL A 74 -13.59 -19.56 -8.16
CA VAL A 74 -12.48 -19.22 -7.26
C VAL A 74 -12.53 -20.07 -5.99
N ASP A 75 -11.43 -20.77 -5.69
CA ASP A 75 -11.24 -21.43 -4.40
C ASP A 75 -10.81 -20.41 -3.33
N THR A 76 -11.82 -19.79 -2.71
CA THR A 76 -11.62 -18.82 -1.64
C THR A 76 -10.86 -19.38 -0.42
N VAL A 77 -10.88 -20.69 -0.19
CA VAL A 77 -10.18 -21.31 0.95
C VAL A 77 -8.67 -21.27 0.69
N SER A 78 -8.24 -21.72 -0.48
CA SER A 78 -6.83 -21.68 -0.89
C SER A 78 -6.31 -20.25 -1.00
N VAL A 79 -7.10 -19.33 -1.58
CA VAL A 79 -6.75 -17.90 -1.64
C VAL A 79 -6.55 -17.32 -0.24
N PHE A 80 -7.43 -17.63 0.71
CA PHE A 80 -7.32 -17.11 2.07
C PHE A 80 -6.15 -17.72 2.84
N ALA A 81 -5.86 -19.01 2.64
CA ALA A 81 -4.69 -19.66 3.19
C ALA A 81 -3.39 -19.02 2.68
N ALA A 82 -3.29 -18.79 1.36
CA ALA A 82 -2.15 -18.10 0.76
C ALA A 82 -2.01 -16.67 1.28
N THR A 83 -3.13 -15.95 1.43
CA THR A 83 -3.17 -14.59 1.99
C THR A 83 -2.66 -14.57 3.44
N ASP A 84 -3.12 -15.50 4.29
CA ASP A 84 -2.73 -15.57 5.69
C ASP A 84 -1.23 -15.91 5.82
N ALA A 85 -0.74 -16.88 5.04
CA ALA A 85 0.66 -17.25 5.00
C ALA A 85 1.56 -16.11 4.46
N PHE A 86 1.11 -15.39 3.43
CA PHE A 86 1.80 -14.22 2.91
C PHE A 86 1.92 -13.11 3.97
N VAL A 87 0.83 -12.80 4.67
CA VAL A 87 0.82 -11.79 5.74
C VAL A 87 1.73 -12.19 6.90
N GLU A 88 1.74 -13.47 7.27
CA GLU A 88 2.63 -13.99 8.31
C GLU A 88 4.10 -13.85 7.90
N LYS A 89 4.46 -14.28 6.67
CA LYS A 89 5.82 -14.13 6.13
C LYS A 89 6.24 -12.67 6.10
N LEU A 90 5.42 -11.80 5.53
CA LEU A 90 5.74 -10.39 5.37
C LEU A 90 5.97 -9.67 6.72
N LYS A 91 5.31 -10.13 7.80
CA LYS A 91 5.53 -9.61 9.15
C LYS A 91 6.84 -10.10 9.78
N ASN A 92 7.23 -11.34 9.51
CA ASN A 92 8.38 -11.99 10.13
C ASN A 92 9.67 -11.89 9.29
N ASP A 93 9.55 -11.56 8.01
CA ASP A 93 10.70 -11.36 7.11
C ASP A 93 11.28 -9.95 7.32
N GLU A 94 12.48 -9.89 7.90
CA GLU A 94 13.24 -8.64 8.08
C GLU A 94 14.10 -8.28 6.87
N GLU A 95 14.35 -9.24 5.97
CA GLU A 95 15.19 -9.06 4.78
C GLU A 95 14.40 -8.48 3.60
N VAL A 96 13.07 -8.60 3.62
CA VAL A 96 12.20 -8.03 2.60
C VAL A 96 12.37 -6.52 2.49
N LYS A 97 12.83 -6.07 1.31
CA LYS A 97 13.09 -4.66 1.02
C LYS A 97 11.83 -3.95 0.56
N ALA A 98 11.68 -2.67 0.89
CA ALA A 98 10.60 -1.82 0.40
C ALA A 98 10.49 -1.81 -1.15
N GLU A 99 11.59 -2.03 -1.87
CA GLU A 99 11.60 -2.11 -3.32
C GLU A 99 10.82 -3.32 -3.84
N ASN A 100 11.06 -4.51 -3.27
CA ASN A 100 10.34 -5.73 -3.62
C ASN A 100 8.85 -5.60 -3.30
N ILE A 101 8.54 -5.03 -2.13
CA ILE A 101 7.16 -4.74 -1.74
C ILE A 101 6.53 -3.73 -2.70
N GLY A 102 7.28 -2.73 -3.15
CA GLY A 102 6.82 -1.74 -4.10
C GLY A 102 6.44 -2.36 -5.44
N MET A 103 7.22 -3.31 -5.97
CA MET A 103 6.88 -4.05 -7.19
C MET A 103 5.61 -4.88 -7.01
N PHE A 104 5.50 -5.61 -5.90
CA PHE A 104 4.27 -6.33 -5.53
C PHE A 104 3.06 -5.40 -5.46
N MET A 105 3.21 -4.24 -4.80
CA MET A 105 2.13 -3.28 -4.68
C MET A 105 1.70 -2.68 -6.04
N GLN A 106 2.65 -2.50 -6.97
CA GLN A 106 2.35 -2.06 -8.33
C GLN A 106 1.56 -3.12 -9.12
N ALA A 107 1.91 -4.40 -8.97
CA ALA A 107 1.19 -5.50 -9.61
C ALA A 107 -0.28 -5.57 -9.15
N LEU A 108 -0.56 -5.20 -7.90
CA LEU A 108 -1.91 -5.20 -7.34
C LEU A 108 -2.74 -3.94 -7.61
N GLN A 109 -2.14 -2.87 -8.13
CA GLN A 109 -2.90 -1.64 -8.45
C GLN A 109 -4.15 -1.89 -9.30
N PRO A 110 -4.10 -2.62 -10.43
CA PRO A 110 -5.30 -2.85 -11.24
C PRO A 110 -6.44 -3.50 -10.45
N ILE A 111 -6.11 -4.49 -9.60
CA ILE A 111 -7.08 -5.26 -8.81
C ILE A 111 -7.74 -4.39 -7.73
N VAL A 112 -6.96 -3.51 -7.09
CA VAL A 112 -7.47 -2.64 -6.01
C VAL A 112 -8.31 -1.48 -6.56
N THR A 113 -8.12 -1.12 -7.83
CA THR A 113 -8.91 -0.07 -8.48
C THR A 113 -10.25 -0.55 -9.02
N ASP A 114 -10.43 -1.86 -9.22
CA ASP A 114 -11.71 -2.41 -9.64
C ASP A 114 -12.67 -2.54 -8.43
N GLU A 115 -13.96 -2.40 -8.70
CA GLU A 115 -15.02 -2.53 -7.68
C GLU A 115 -15.30 -4.00 -7.35
N LEU A 116 -15.07 -4.90 -8.32
CA LEU A 116 -15.26 -6.33 -8.20
C LEU A 116 -14.00 -7.06 -8.65
N VAL A 117 -13.58 -8.06 -7.87
CA VAL A 117 -12.42 -8.89 -8.19
C VAL A 117 -12.89 -10.14 -8.93
N ASP A 118 -12.51 -10.27 -10.20
CA ASP A 118 -12.86 -11.45 -11.00
C ASP A 118 -11.93 -12.64 -10.73
N ALA A 119 -12.19 -13.78 -11.40
CA ALA A 119 -11.40 -15.00 -11.21
C ALA A 119 -9.95 -14.84 -11.70
N ASN A 120 -9.74 -14.12 -12.81
CA ASN A 120 -8.40 -13.88 -13.36
C ASN A 120 -7.61 -12.93 -12.46
N GLU A 121 -8.26 -11.91 -11.91
CA GLU A 121 -7.65 -10.98 -10.96
C GLU A 121 -7.31 -11.67 -9.64
N THR A 122 -8.18 -12.58 -9.19
CA THR A 122 -7.88 -13.41 -8.01
C THR A 122 -6.66 -14.30 -8.26
N GLN A 123 -6.55 -14.89 -9.46
CA GLN A 123 -5.37 -15.65 -9.84
C GLN A 123 -4.12 -14.76 -9.88
N GLN A 124 -4.16 -13.60 -10.53
CA GLN A 124 -3.06 -12.64 -10.57
C GLN A 124 -2.64 -12.17 -9.16
N PHE A 125 -3.61 -11.97 -8.27
CA PHE A 125 -3.37 -11.61 -6.87
C PHE A 125 -2.55 -12.69 -6.16
N VAL A 126 -2.93 -13.96 -6.35
CA VAL A 126 -2.23 -15.10 -5.74
C VAL A 126 -0.87 -15.33 -6.39
N GLU A 127 -0.77 -15.27 -7.71
CA GLU A 127 0.49 -15.36 -8.46
C GLU A 127 1.48 -14.29 -7.99
N SER A 128 1.02 -13.04 -7.79
CA SER A 128 1.86 -11.96 -7.26
C SER A 128 2.40 -12.26 -5.85
N MET A 129 1.62 -12.97 -5.02
CA MET A 129 2.10 -13.42 -3.70
C MET A 129 3.15 -14.52 -3.83
N VAL A 130 2.95 -15.46 -4.75
CA VAL A 130 3.90 -16.55 -5.05
C VAL A 130 5.20 -16.03 -5.67
N ASP A 131 5.13 -15.05 -6.58
CA ASP A 131 6.30 -14.41 -7.16
C ASP A 131 7.20 -13.79 -6.09
N MET A 132 6.59 -13.23 -5.04
CA MET A 132 7.32 -12.66 -3.91
C MET A 132 7.83 -13.73 -2.94
N TYR A 133 7.03 -14.76 -2.66
CA TYR A 133 7.37 -15.88 -1.78
C TYR A 133 7.03 -17.21 -2.48
N PRO A 134 7.98 -17.79 -3.24
CA PRO A 134 7.71 -18.96 -4.09
C PRO A 134 7.21 -20.19 -3.35
N ASP A 135 7.51 -20.31 -2.05
CA ASP A 135 7.05 -21.42 -1.23
C ASP A 135 5.56 -21.36 -0.86
N LEU A 136 4.88 -20.24 -1.15
CA LEU A 136 3.42 -20.16 -1.08
C LEU A 136 2.72 -20.98 -2.17
N ALA A 137 3.42 -21.38 -3.23
CA ALA A 137 2.86 -22.19 -4.31
C ALA A 137 2.22 -23.49 -3.81
N GLU A 138 2.74 -24.09 -2.73
CA GLU A 138 2.18 -25.32 -2.15
C GLU A 138 0.78 -25.13 -1.56
N LEU A 139 0.40 -23.90 -1.21
CA LEU A 139 -0.91 -23.57 -0.62
C LEU A 139 -1.95 -23.23 -1.68
N VAL A 140 -1.51 -22.98 -2.90
CA VAL A 140 -2.35 -22.62 -4.04
C VAL A 140 -2.43 -23.89 -4.87
N ALA A 141 -3.42 -24.73 -4.58
CA ALA A 141 -3.62 -25.94 -5.37
C ALA A 141 -3.71 -25.55 -6.84
N GLU A 142 -2.83 -26.09 -7.69
CA GLU A 142 -3.05 -26.03 -9.12
C GLU A 142 -4.43 -26.63 -9.36
N PRO A 143 -5.34 -25.97 -10.10
CA PRO A 143 -6.58 -26.61 -10.48
C PRO A 143 -6.17 -27.88 -11.21
N GLU A 144 -6.47 -29.05 -10.64
CA GLU A 144 -6.35 -30.30 -11.37
C GLU A 144 -7.22 -30.10 -12.61
N ILE A 145 -6.57 -29.84 -13.74
CA ILE A 145 -7.21 -29.89 -15.04
C ILE A 145 -7.65 -31.35 -15.09
N ILE A 146 -8.93 -31.59 -14.81
CA ILE A 146 -9.57 -32.85 -15.14
C ILE A 146 -9.48 -32.86 -16.66
N ASP A 147 -8.37 -33.39 -17.17
CA ASP A 147 -8.14 -33.67 -18.57
C ASP A 147 -9.43 -34.32 -19.02
N SER A 148 -10.13 -33.57 -19.88
CA SER A 148 -11.44 -33.84 -20.43
C SER A 148 -11.80 -35.31 -20.27
N ILE A 149 -12.88 -35.60 -19.53
CA ILE A 149 -13.58 -36.87 -19.66
C ILE A 149 -13.72 -37.08 -21.17
N PHE A 150 -12.88 -37.95 -21.71
CA PHE A 150 -12.96 -38.42 -23.08
C PHE A 150 -14.26 -39.19 -23.09
N ILE A 151 -15.35 -38.52 -23.43
CA ILE A 151 -16.59 -39.17 -23.80
C ILE A 151 -16.26 -39.70 -25.20
N PRO A 152 -15.95 -41.00 -25.38
CA PRO A 152 -15.91 -41.53 -26.73
C PRO A 152 -17.30 -41.23 -27.32
N GLU A 153 -17.31 -40.42 -28.39
CA GLU A 153 -18.42 -40.42 -29.32
C GLU A 153 -18.58 -41.87 -29.78
N ASP A 154 -19.51 -42.59 -29.15
CA ASP A 154 -19.98 -43.87 -29.65
C ASP A 154 -20.74 -43.58 -30.94
N SER A 155 -19.97 -43.49 -32.02
CA SER A 155 -20.44 -43.45 -33.38
C SER A 155 -21.20 -44.74 -33.66
N THR A 156 -22.52 -44.64 -33.73
CA THR A 156 -23.35 -45.31 -34.74
C THR A 156 -22.88 -46.70 -35.16
N VAL A 157 -23.34 -47.75 -34.47
CA VAL A 157 -23.58 -49.02 -35.17
C VAL A 157 -24.97 -48.92 -35.78
N ALA A 158 -24.97 -48.67 -37.09
CA ALA A 158 -26.12 -48.77 -37.96
C ALA A 158 -26.57 -50.23 -38.13
N GLU A 159 -27.88 -50.37 -38.35
CA GLU A 159 -28.68 -51.52 -38.83
C GLU A 159 -29.00 -52.67 -37.86
#